data_AF-A0A962JKF4-F1
#
_entry.id   AF-A0A962JKF4-F1
#
_cell.length_a   1.000
_cell.length_b   1.000
_cell.length_c   1.000
_cell.angle_alpha   90.00
_cell.angle_beta   90.00
_cell.angle_gamma   90.00
#
_symmetry.space_group_name_H-M   'P 1'
#
loop_
_entity.id
_entity.type
_entity.pdbx_description
1 polymer ?
#
loop_
_entity_poly.entity_id
_entity_poly.type
_entity_poly.pdbx_seq_one_letter_code
_entity_poly.pdbx_strand_id
1 'polypeptide(L)'
;QANKLAAWRWHGSFDVLAALLLAFSTASLGLMASFALVLLPAWAVFTWTNTWRNALIFSVLLGVSSYLVAFIIALQYDQPFAPVQVAVLLVMAILVRGVMPLVLRLTAK
;
A
#
# COMPACT_ATOMS: atom_id res chain seq x y z
N GLN A 1 -5.85 22.23 14.68
CA GLN A 1 -6.84 21.21 15.11
C GLN A 1 -8.25 21.78 14.93
N ALA A 2 -8.97 21.41 13.87
CA ALA A 2 -10.20 22.09 13.47
C ALA A 2 -11.47 21.67 14.24
N ASN A 3 -11.45 20.54 14.98
CA ASN A 3 -12.67 19.94 15.54
C ASN A 3 -12.76 19.89 17.09
N LYS A 4 -11.77 20.39 17.85
CA LYS A 4 -11.73 20.41 19.34
C LYS A 4 -12.05 19.10 20.10
N LEU A 5 -12.29 17.98 19.42
CA LEU A 5 -12.51 16.68 20.01
C LEU A 5 -11.20 16.12 20.56
N ALA A 6 -11.27 15.47 21.73
CA ALA A 6 -10.13 14.79 22.34
C ALA A 6 -9.64 13.65 21.43
N ALA A 7 -8.68 13.97 20.56
CA ALA A 7 -8.18 13.06 19.52
C ALA A 7 -7.26 11.96 20.05
N TRP A 8 -6.81 12.07 21.30
CA TRP A 8 -5.82 11.19 21.93
C TRP A 8 -6.21 9.71 21.90
N ARG A 9 -7.48 9.39 22.20
CA ARG A 9 -7.98 8.00 22.18
C ARG A 9 -7.95 7.39 20.78
N TRP A 10 -8.31 8.19 19.77
CA TRP A 10 -8.38 7.74 18.39
C TRP A 10 -6.99 7.56 17.77
N HIS A 11 -6.05 8.45 18.09
CA HIS A 11 -4.67 8.32 17.62
C HIS A 11 -3.99 7.12 18.28
N GLY A 12 -4.13 6.96 19.61
CA GLY A 12 -3.54 5.82 20.32
C GLY A 12 -4.06 4.46 19.84
N SER A 13 -5.38 4.32 19.63
CA SER A 13 -5.93 3.07 19.08
C SER A 13 -5.45 2.78 17.66
N PHE A 14 -5.30 3.81 16.83
CA PHE A 14 -4.79 3.67 15.47
C PHE A 14 -3.30 3.27 15.46
N ASP A 15 -2.49 3.92 16.28
CA ASP A 15 -1.05 3.66 16.37
C ASP A 15 -0.79 2.23 16.87
N VAL A 16 -1.55 1.78 17.87
CA VAL A 16 -1.47 0.39 18.37
C VAL A 16 -1.86 -0.61 17.29
N LEU A 17 -2.96 -0.35 16.56
CA LEU A 17 -3.38 -1.21 15.46
C LEU A 17 -2.31 -1.26 14.35
N ALA A 18 -1.77 -0.11 13.96
CA ALA A 18 -0.73 -0.01 12.94
C ALA A 18 0.55 -0.73 13.37
N ALA A 19 1.00 -0.54 14.61
CA ALA A 19 2.18 -1.21 15.16
C ALA A 19 2.01 -2.73 15.22
N LEU A 20 0.82 -3.21 15.62
CA LEU A 20 0.51 -4.64 15.68
C LEU A 20 0.50 -5.26 14.27
N LEU A 21 -0.16 -4.61 13.31
CA LEU A 21 -0.18 -5.05 11.91
C LEU A 21 1.21 -5.06 11.29
N LEU A 22 2.02 -4.03 11.56
CA LEU A 22 3.41 -3.95 11.11
C LEU A 22 4.28 -5.06 11.71
N ALA A 23 4.15 -5.31 13.01
CA ALA A 23 4.87 -6.39 13.69
C ALA A 23 4.50 -7.75 13.11
N PHE A 24 3.20 -8.00 12.92
CA PHE A 24 2.68 -9.25 12.34
C PHE A 24 3.15 -9.44 10.89
N SER A 25 3.10 -8.39 10.07
CA SER A 25 3.58 -8.41 8.69
C SER A 25 5.09 -8.70 8.65
N THR A 26 5.87 -8.06 9.52
CA THR A 26 7.33 -8.22 9.56
C THR A 26 7.72 -9.63 9.97
N ALA A 27 7.01 -10.22 10.94
CA ALA A 27 7.21 -11.60 11.36
C ALA A 27 6.86 -12.62 10.26
N SER A 28 5.89 -12.29 9.41
CA SER A 28 5.38 -13.20 8.36
C SER A 28 6.15 -13.11 7.04
N LEU A 29 6.39 -11.90 6.55
CA LEU A 29 6.94 -11.63 5.20
C LEU A 29 8.36 -11.02 5.23
N GLY A 30 8.87 -10.72 6.43
CA GLY A 30 10.11 -10.00 6.61
C GLY A 30 9.96 -8.48 6.55
N LEU A 31 11.04 -7.79 6.90
CA LEU A 31 11.09 -6.34 7.07
C LEU A 31 10.93 -5.59 5.74
N MET A 32 11.65 -6.01 4.70
CA MET A 32 11.62 -5.35 3.39
C MET A 32 10.22 -5.32 2.76
N ALA A 33 9.55 -6.48 2.68
CA ALA A 33 8.22 -6.58 2.08
C ALA A 33 7.18 -5.78 2.87
N SER A 34 7.28 -5.80 4.21
CA SER A 34 6.37 -5.08 5.10
C SER A 34 6.47 -3.56 4.93
N PHE A 35 7.70 -3.02 4.90
CA PHE A 35 7.89 -1.59 4.66
C PHE A 35 7.41 -1.16 3.27
N ALA A 36 7.65 -1.97 2.24
CA ALA A 36 7.17 -1.69 0.90
C ALA A 36 5.65 -1.63 0.83
N LEU A 37 4.94 -2.56 1.48
CA LEU A 37 3.47 -2.61 1.55
C LEU A 37 2.86 -1.42 2.30
N VAL A 38 3.56 -0.86 3.28
CA VAL A 38 3.06 0.33 3.99
C VAL A 38 3.31 1.62 3.21
N LEU A 39 4.48 1.74 2.57
CA LEU A 39 4.90 3.00 1.94
C LEU A 39 4.41 3.15 0.49
N LEU A 40 4.63 2.14 -0.35
CA LEU A 40 4.43 2.27 -1.81
C LEU A 40 2.96 2.42 -2.23
N PRO A 41 1.99 1.67 -1.66
CA PRO A 41 0.59 1.85 -2.02
C PRO A 41 0.06 3.21 -1.65
N ALA A 42 0.36 3.68 -0.43
CA ALA A 42 -0.03 5.01 0.02
C ALA A 42 0.56 6.11 -0.87
N TRP A 43 1.85 6.01 -1.20
CA TRP A 43 2.55 6.94 -2.08
C TRP A 43 1.97 7.00 -3.50
N ALA A 44 1.57 5.85 -4.07
CA ALA A 44 1.02 5.81 -5.41
C ALA A 44 -0.41 6.37 -5.48
N VAL A 45 -1.27 5.96 -4.54
CA VAL A 45 -2.71 6.22 -4.57
C VAL A 45 -3.06 7.65 -4.17
N PHE A 46 -2.34 8.22 -3.19
CA PHE A 46 -2.66 9.53 -2.62
C PHE A 46 -2.57 10.69 -3.63
N THR A 47 -1.90 10.48 -4.77
CA THR A 47 -1.73 11.50 -5.81
C THR A 47 -2.99 11.80 -6.62
N TRP A 48 -3.97 10.90 -6.63
CA TRP A 48 -5.17 11.02 -7.47
C TRP A 48 -6.49 10.74 -6.75
N THR A 49 -6.47 10.25 -5.51
CA THR A 49 -7.69 10.05 -4.71
C THR A 49 -8.07 11.30 -3.92
N ASN A 50 -9.31 11.76 -4.06
CA ASN A 50 -9.85 12.90 -3.30
C ASN A 50 -10.49 12.52 -1.95
N THR A 51 -10.64 11.23 -1.66
CA THR A 51 -11.27 10.75 -0.42
C THR A 51 -10.38 9.74 0.30
N TRP A 52 -10.36 9.81 1.63
CA TRP A 52 -9.57 8.92 2.48
C TRP A 52 -9.98 7.45 2.31
N ARG A 53 -11.28 7.19 2.11
CA ARG A 53 -11.84 5.85 1.94
C ARG A 53 -11.34 5.22 0.64
N ASN A 54 -11.31 5.97 -0.45
CA ASN A 54 -10.80 5.48 -1.72
C ASN A 54 -9.29 5.24 -1.63
N ALA A 55 -8.55 6.13 -0.96
CA ALA A 55 -7.12 5.96 -0.74
C ALA A 55 -6.79 4.63 -0.04
N LEU A 56 -7.54 4.29 1.01
CA LEU A 56 -7.39 3.01 1.71
C LEU A 56 -7.75 1.81 0.82
N ILE A 57 -8.91 1.86 0.14
CA ILE A 57 -9.37 0.74 -0.71
C ILE A 57 -8.34 0.45 -1.82
N PHE A 58 -7.90 1.48 -2.55
CA PHE A 58 -6.93 1.29 -3.63
C PHE A 58 -5.55 0.86 -3.11
N SER A 59 -5.14 1.31 -1.93
CA SER A 59 -3.89 0.85 -1.31
C SER A 59 -3.94 -0.63 -0.98
N VAL A 60 -5.05 -1.11 -0.42
CA VAL A 60 -5.28 -2.54 -0.14
C VAL A 60 -5.30 -3.34 -1.43
N LEU A 61 -6.04 -2.90 -2.45
CA LEU A 61 -6.10 -3.57 -3.74
C LEU A 61 -4.71 -3.68 -4.39
N LEU A 62 -3.91 -2.61 -4.35
CA LEU A 62 -2.55 -2.63 -4.89
C LEU A 62 -1.65 -3.60 -4.12
N GLY A 63 -1.69 -3.58 -2.79
CA GLY A 63 -0.87 -4.48 -1.97
C GLY A 63 -1.24 -5.96 -2.13
N VAL A 64 -2.53 -6.28 -2.20
CA VAL A 64 -3.01 -7.67 -2.40
C VAL A 64 -2.67 -8.16 -3.81
N SER A 65 -2.90 -7.33 -4.84
CA SER A 65 -2.58 -7.71 -6.22
C SER A 65 -1.07 -7.90 -6.42
N SER A 66 -0.24 -7.00 -5.88
CA SER A 66 1.21 -7.15 -5.96
C SER A 66 1.71 -8.40 -5.23
N TYR A 67 1.14 -8.71 -4.06
CA TYR A 67 1.46 -9.92 -3.31
C TYR A 67 1.22 -11.19 -4.13
N LEU A 68 0.05 -11.31 -4.76
CA LEU A 68 -0.29 -12.48 -5.56
C LEU A 68 0.64 -12.63 -6.77
N VAL A 69 0.92 -11.51 -7.46
CA VAL A 69 1.84 -11.51 -8.61
C VAL A 69 3.26 -11.89 -8.18
N ALA A 70 3.75 -11.30 -7.09
CA ALA A 70 5.07 -11.60 -6.56
C ALA A 70 5.19 -13.04 -6.07
N PHE A 71 4.13 -13.60 -5.47
CA PHE A 71 4.10 -14.99 -5.03
C PHE A 71 4.23 -15.94 -6.22
N ILE A 72 3.47 -15.71 -7.30
CA ILE A 72 3.56 -16.50 -8.52
C ILE A 72 4.97 -16.40 -9.11
N ILE A 73 5.52 -15.19 -9.24
CA ILE A 73 6.86 -14.98 -9.81
C ILE A 73 7.93 -15.66 -8.94
N ALA A 74 7.90 -15.46 -7.63
CA ALA A 74 8.87 -16.05 -6.72
C ALA A 74 8.84 -17.58 -6.78
N LEU A 75 7.65 -18.19 -6.87
CA LEU A 75 7.47 -19.63 -6.96
C LEU A 75 7.89 -20.21 -8.32
N GLN A 76 7.65 -19.50 -9.43
CA GLN A 76 8.02 -19.96 -10.77
C GLN A 76 9.53 -19.86 -11.06
N TYR A 77 10.21 -18.88 -10.46
CA TYR A 77 11.63 -18.61 -10.72
C TYR A 77 12.54 -18.95 -9.52
N ASP A 78 12.01 -19.66 -8.51
CA ASP A 78 12.70 -20.02 -7.26
C ASP A 78 13.44 -18.84 -6.60
N GLN A 79 12.86 -17.65 -6.68
CA GLN A 79 13.45 -16.42 -6.15
C GLN A 79 13.04 -16.18 -4.70
N PRO A 80 13.86 -15.48 -3.90
CA PRO A 80 13.45 -15.04 -2.57
C PRO A 80 12.23 -14.10 -2.67
N PHE A 81 11.17 -14.40 -1.93
CA PHE A 81 9.89 -13.69 -2.03
C PHE A 81 9.99 -12.19 -1.72
N ALA A 82 10.68 -11.81 -0.64
CA ALA A 82 10.67 -10.41 -0.19
C ALA A 82 11.24 -9.43 -1.23
N PRO A 83 12.41 -9.66 -1.86
CA PRO A 83 12.90 -8.83 -2.96
C PRO A 83 11.93 -8.76 -4.15
N VAL A 84 11.34 -9.90 -4.53
CA VAL A 84 10.37 -9.95 -5.65
C VAL A 84 9.13 -9.12 -5.32
N GLN A 85 8.60 -9.23 -4.10
CA GLN A 85 7.46 -8.44 -3.64
C GLN A 85 7.74 -6.93 -3.71
N VAL A 86 8.93 -6.50 -3.29
CA VAL A 86 9.33 -5.09 -3.37
C VAL A 86 9.40 -4.63 -4.83
N ALA A 87 10.04 -5.41 -5.70
CA ALA A 87 10.18 -5.07 -7.12
C ALA A 87 8.83 -4.98 -7.83
N VAL A 88 7.98 -6.00 -7.67
CA VAL A 88 6.64 -6.04 -8.28
C VAL A 88 5.79 -4.88 -7.78
N LEU A 89 5.75 -4.66 -6.47
CA LEU A 89 4.96 -3.58 -5.89
C LEU A 89 5.45 -2.20 -6.35
N LEU A 90 6.76 -1.99 -6.45
CA LEU A 90 7.32 -0.73 -6.94
C LEU A 90 6.92 -0.46 -8.40
N VAL A 91 7.02 -1.47 -9.27
CA VAL A 91 6.61 -1.36 -10.67
C VAL A 91 5.12 -1.02 -10.76
N MET A 92 4.27 -1.77 -10.07
CA MET A 92 2.82 -1.52 -10.06
C MET A 92 2.49 -0.14 -9.48
N ALA A 93 3.17 0.30 -8.41
CA ALA A 93 2.98 1.61 -7.81
C ALA A 93 3.34 2.75 -8.78
N ILE A 94 4.45 2.64 -9.50
CA ILE A 94 4.84 3.62 -10.52
C ILE A 94 3.81 3.67 -11.66
N LEU A 95 3.36 2.51 -12.14
CA LEU A 95 2.34 2.41 -13.19
C LEU A 95 1.03 3.06 -12.75
N VAL A 96 0.50 2.71 -11.58
CA VAL A 96 -0.74 3.28 -11.04
C VAL A 96 -0.59 4.79 -10.84
N ARG A 97 0.53 5.24 -10.28
CA ARG A 97 0.79 6.67 -10.05
C ARG A 97 0.85 7.47 -11.34
N GLY A 98 1.44 6.93 -12.40
CA GLY A 98 1.59 7.61 -13.69
C GLY A 98 0.32 7.55 -14.57
N VAL A 99 -0.32 6.39 -14.63
CA VAL A 99 -1.44 6.11 -15.54
C VAL A 99 -2.76 6.66 -15.00
N MET A 100 -3.03 6.50 -13.70
CA MET A 100 -4.35 6.84 -13.15
C MET A 100 -4.72 8.33 -13.26
N PRO A 101 -3.80 9.29 -13.03
CA PRO A 101 -4.09 10.71 -13.27
C PRO A 101 -4.42 11.02 -14.73
N LEU A 102 -3.79 10.33 -15.68
CA LEU A 102 -4.05 10.49 -17.10
C LEU A 102 -5.46 9.97 -17.45
N VAL A 103 -5.81 8.77 -16.96
CA VAL A 103 -7.13 8.16 -17.17
C VAL A 103 -8.25 9.06 -16.64
N LEU A 104 -8.09 9.61 -15.43
CA LEU A 104 -9.06 10.54 -14.83
C LEU A 104 -9.22 11.83 -15.64
N ARG A 105 -8.15 12.35 -16.24
CA ARG A 105 -8.21 13.53 -17.14
C ARG A 105 -8.97 13.22 -18.43
N LEU A 106 -8.87 12.00 -18.96
CA LEU A 106 -9.55 11.58 -20.19
C LEU A 106 -11.03 11.30 -19.97
N THR A 107 -11.42 10.80 -18.79
CA THR A 107 -12.82 10.50 -18.44
C THR A 107 -13.60 11.70 -17.90
N ALA A 108 -12.91 12.78 -17.50
CA ALA A 108 -13.54 14.04 -17.09
C ALA A 108 -13.92 14.96 -18.27
N LYS A 109 -13.64 14.54 -19.51
CA LYS A 109 -14.13 15.16 -20.74
C LYS A 109 -15.32 14.39 -21.29
#